data_AF-A0A401TXV0-F1
#
_entry.id   AF-A0A401TXV0-F1
#
_cell.length_a   1.000
_cell.length_b   1.000
_cell.length_c   1.000
_cell.angle_alpha   90.00
_cell.angle_beta   90.00
_cell.angle_gamma   90.00
#
_symmetry.space_group_name_H-M   'P 1'
#
loop_
_entity.id
_entity.type
_entity.pdbx_description
1 polymer ?
#
loop_
_entity_poly.entity_id
_entity_poly.type
_entity_poly.pdbx_seq_one_letter_code
_entity_poly.pdbx_strand_id
1 'polypeptide(L)'
;MQDHRKSEAKQRLFNDFNAGKVRILLGSSDTMGTGVNVQLRLKALHHLDVPWLPSQIEQREGRIVRQGNQHDEVEIFAYATLGSLDATMWQNNERKARFIAAALSGDTSVRRLADLGEGQANQFAMAKAIASGDPRLMQKAGLEAEIARLERLHAAHIDDQH
;
A
#
# COMPACT_ATOMS: atom_id res chain seq x y z
N MET A 1 -3.73 -19.76 8.13
CA MET A 1 -5.10 -19.42 8.61
C MET A 1 -6.21 -20.29 8.02
N GLN A 2 -6.03 -20.84 6.82
CA GLN A 2 -6.90 -21.89 6.25
C GLN A 2 -6.79 -23.23 7.02
N ASP A 3 -5.64 -23.52 7.62
CA ASP A 3 -5.40 -24.77 8.38
C ASP A 3 -5.95 -24.73 9.82
N HIS A 4 -6.18 -23.54 10.38
CA HIS A 4 -6.79 -23.36 11.70
C HIS A 4 -8.25 -22.94 11.52
N ARG A 5 -9.13 -23.89 11.19
CA ARG A 5 -10.56 -23.61 10.94
C ARG A 5 -11.35 -23.26 12.21
N LYS A 6 -10.93 -23.76 13.37
CA LYS A 6 -11.58 -23.49 14.66
C LYS A 6 -11.15 -22.14 15.23
N SER A 7 -12.12 -21.35 15.71
CA SER A 7 -11.92 -19.99 16.25
C SER A 7 -10.83 -19.92 17.32
N GLU A 8 -10.83 -20.86 18.28
CA GLU A 8 -9.81 -20.92 19.35
C GLU A 8 -8.38 -21.11 18.82
N ALA A 9 -8.19 -21.92 17.79
CA ALA A 9 -6.86 -22.18 17.23
C ALA A 9 -6.31 -20.92 16.54
N LYS A 10 -7.18 -20.13 15.88
CA LYS A 10 -6.80 -18.83 15.32
C LYS A 10 -6.40 -17.83 16.41
N GLN A 11 -7.17 -17.77 17.48
CA GLN A 11 -6.90 -16.86 18.59
C GLN A 11 -5.58 -17.20 19.30
N ARG A 12 -5.28 -18.50 19.50
CA ARG A 12 -3.98 -18.95 20.03
C ARG A 12 -2.83 -18.53 19.12
N LEU A 13 -2.96 -18.74 17.81
CA LEU A 13 -1.96 -18.32 16.84
C LEU A 13 -1.68 -16.82 16.90
N PHE A 14 -2.72 -15.99 17.01
CA PHE A 14 -2.57 -14.53 17.12
C PHE A 14 -1.88 -14.12 18.43
N ASN A 15 -2.20 -14.78 19.55
CA ASN A 15 -1.54 -14.55 20.82
C ASN A 15 -0.06 -14.94 20.78
N ASP A 16 0.26 -16.08 20.17
CA ASP A 16 1.64 -16.55 20.04
C ASP A 16 2.46 -15.67 19.08
N PHE A 17 1.84 -15.10 18.04
CA PHE A 17 2.46 -14.10 17.17
C PHE A 17 2.77 -12.80 17.92
N ASN A 18 1.80 -12.26 18.66
CA ASN A 18 1.99 -11.08 19.50
C ASN A 18 3.05 -11.29 20.60
N ALA A 19 3.14 -12.51 21.13
CA ALA A 19 4.18 -12.92 22.08
C ALA A 19 5.55 -13.14 21.43
N GLY A 20 5.65 -13.10 20.10
CA GLY A 20 6.89 -13.31 19.35
C GLY A 20 7.33 -14.77 19.24
N LYS A 21 6.49 -15.73 19.62
CA LYS A 21 6.76 -17.17 19.44
C LYS A 21 6.60 -17.59 17.98
N VAL A 22 5.70 -16.93 17.25
CA VAL A 22 5.53 -17.08 15.80
C VAL A 22 6.06 -15.82 15.12
N ARG A 23 6.95 -15.98 14.14
CA ARG A 23 7.60 -14.87 13.44
C ARG A 23 6.94 -14.46 12.14
N ILE A 24 6.27 -15.40 11.47
CA ILE A 24 5.69 -15.19 10.14
C ILE A 24 4.23 -15.61 10.19
N LEU A 25 3.35 -14.74 9.70
CA LEU A 25 1.93 -15.02 9.55
C LEU A 25 1.56 -14.94 8.07
N LEU A 26 0.98 -16.01 7.55
CA LEU A 26 0.49 -16.08 6.17
C LEU A 26 -1.05 -16.10 6.18
N GLY A 27 -1.65 -15.20 5.42
CA GLY A 27 -3.10 -15.06 5.30
C GLY A 27 -3.50 -14.34 4.02
N SER A 28 -4.73 -14.59 3.58
CA SER A 28 -5.35 -13.87 2.47
C SER A 28 -6.07 -12.62 2.97
N SER A 29 -6.40 -11.68 2.08
CA SER A 29 -7.23 -10.52 2.43
C SER A 29 -8.57 -10.90 3.05
N ASP A 30 -9.21 -11.94 2.53
CA ASP A 30 -10.54 -12.34 3.02
C ASP A 30 -10.46 -12.95 4.42
N THR A 31 -9.37 -13.66 4.72
CA THR A 31 -9.21 -14.32 6.01
C THR A 31 -8.68 -13.37 7.09
N MET A 32 -7.81 -12.43 6.71
CA MET A 32 -7.21 -11.41 7.58
C MET A 32 -8.01 -10.10 7.60
N GLY A 33 -9.09 -10.01 6.82
CA GLY A 33 -9.80 -8.77 6.49
C GLY A 33 -10.63 -8.18 7.62
N THR A 34 -11.01 -8.97 8.64
CA THR A 34 -11.80 -8.49 9.78
C THR A 34 -11.34 -9.10 11.10
N GLY A 35 -11.22 -8.27 12.14
CA GLY A 35 -11.11 -8.73 13.53
C GLY A 35 -9.76 -9.30 14.00
N VAL A 36 -8.68 -9.24 13.21
CA VAL A 36 -7.36 -9.74 13.62
C VAL A 36 -6.55 -8.63 14.33
N ASN A 37 -6.14 -8.87 15.58
CA ASN A 37 -5.41 -7.93 16.44
C ASN A 37 -3.96 -8.42 16.65
N VAL A 38 -3.12 -8.33 15.61
CA VAL A 38 -1.74 -8.86 15.59
C VAL A 38 -0.66 -7.78 15.36
N GLN A 39 -0.97 -6.53 15.67
CA GLN A 39 -0.17 -5.36 15.31
C GLN A 39 1.09 -5.14 16.15
N LEU A 40 1.22 -5.76 17.32
CA LEU A 40 2.24 -5.39 18.31
C LEU A 40 3.68 -5.50 17.80
N ARG A 41 3.95 -6.45 16.88
CA ARG A 41 5.30 -6.80 16.44
C ARG A 41 5.40 -6.94 14.91
N LEU A 42 4.56 -6.24 14.15
CA LEU A 42 4.62 -6.30 12.69
C LEU A 42 5.74 -5.37 12.19
N LYS A 43 6.79 -5.96 11.62
CA LYS A 43 7.90 -5.19 11.03
C LYS A 43 7.80 -5.07 9.51
N ALA A 44 7.37 -6.13 8.83
CA ALA A 44 7.29 -6.16 7.38
C ALA A 44 5.96 -6.74 6.89
N LEU A 45 5.39 -6.13 5.84
CA LEU A 45 4.22 -6.61 5.11
C LEU A 45 4.63 -6.94 3.67
N HIS A 46 4.23 -8.12 3.20
CA HIS A 46 4.58 -8.62 1.87
C HIS A 46 3.31 -8.85 1.04
N HIS A 47 3.08 -8.02 0.03
CA HIS A 47 2.04 -8.22 -0.99
C HIS A 47 2.54 -9.14 -2.09
N LEU A 48 2.16 -10.42 -2.01
CA LEU A 48 2.51 -11.45 -2.99
C LEU A 48 1.60 -11.43 -4.23
N ASP A 49 0.49 -10.70 -4.17
CA ASP A 49 -0.53 -10.59 -5.20
C ASP A 49 -0.98 -9.13 -5.40
N VAL A 50 -1.42 -8.81 -6.61
CA VAL A 50 -2.06 -7.53 -6.93
C VAL A 50 -3.58 -7.68 -6.83
N PRO A 51 -4.23 -7.16 -5.78
CA PRO A 51 -5.68 -7.24 -5.66
C PRO A 51 -6.38 -6.39 -6.71
N TRP A 52 -7.66 -6.65 -6.96
CA TRP A 52 -8.45 -5.92 -7.95
C TRP A 52 -8.91 -4.53 -7.49
N LEU A 53 -8.96 -4.31 -6.18
CA LEU A 53 -9.48 -3.09 -5.57
C LEU A 53 -8.39 -2.41 -4.73
N PRO A 54 -8.16 -1.10 -4.93
CA PRO A 54 -7.22 -0.31 -4.11
C PRO A 54 -7.50 -0.42 -2.60
N SER A 55 -8.77 -0.43 -2.20
CA SER A 55 -9.17 -0.52 -0.79
C SER A 55 -8.72 -1.81 -0.11
N GLN A 56 -8.49 -2.90 -0.87
CA GLN A 56 -7.93 -4.12 -0.30
C GLN A 56 -6.45 -3.93 0.08
N ILE A 57 -5.68 -3.16 -0.69
CA ILE A 57 -4.29 -2.81 -0.36
C ILE A 57 -4.27 -1.93 0.88
N GLU A 58 -5.06 -0.86 0.88
CA GLU A 58 -5.20 0.05 2.02
C GLU A 58 -5.58 -0.69 3.31
N GLN A 59 -6.56 -1.61 3.24
CA GLN A 59 -6.94 -2.42 4.39
C GLN A 59 -5.84 -3.35 4.88
N ARG A 60 -4.99 -3.90 3.98
CA ARG A 60 -3.84 -4.74 4.35
C ARG A 60 -2.76 -3.88 5.04
N GLU A 61 -2.41 -2.74 4.45
CA GLU A 61 -1.40 -1.81 4.96
C GLU A 61 -1.82 -1.21 6.32
N GLY A 62 -3.11 -0.89 6.50
CA GLY A 62 -3.66 -0.45 7.78
C GLY A 62 -3.60 -1.50 8.90
N ARG A 63 -3.20 -2.75 8.62
CA ARG A 63 -2.92 -3.77 9.67
C ARG A 63 -1.55 -3.58 10.29
N ILE A 64 -0.57 -3.14 9.50
CA ILE A 64 0.82 -2.96 9.94
C ILE A 64 1.09 -1.52 10.35
N VAL A 65 0.57 -0.54 9.60
CA VAL A 65 0.62 0.88 9.92
C VAL A 65 -0.51 1.18 10.91
N ARG A 66 -0.27 0.85 12.18
CA ARG A 66 -1.29 1.00 13.23
C ARG A 66 -0.68 1.42 14.56
N GLN A 67 -1.40 2.26 15.29
CA GLN A 67 -1.05 2.61 16.66
C GLN A 67 -0.94 1.37 17.55
N GLY A 68 0.06 1.36 18.42
CA GLY A 68 0.36 0.25 19.32
C GLY A 68 1.33 -0.80 18.77
N ASN A 69 1.82 -0.65 17.53
CA ASN A 69 2.98 -1.42 17.07
C ASN A 69 4.23 -0.97 17.83
N GLN A 70 5.11 -1.92 18.21
CA GLN A 70 6.36 -1.63 18.92
C GLN A 70 7.47 -1.13 17.99
N HIS A 71 7.29 -1.25 16.69
CA HIS A 71 8.22 -0.70 15.71
C HIS A 71 7.76 0.68 15.25
N ASP A 72 8.65 1.67 15.38
CA ASP A 72 8.40 3.04 14.92
C ASP A 72 8.28 3.11 13.39
N GLU A 73 9.00 2.23 12.70
CA GLU A 73 9.00 2.12 11.24
C GLU A 73 8.69 0.70 10.79
N VAL A 74 7.93 0.59 9.71
CA VAL A 74 7.50 -0.66 9.09
C VAL A 74 7.84 -0.68 7.60
N GLU A 75 8.08 -1.86 7.07
CA GLU A 75 8.47 -2.05 5.67
C GLU A 75 7.32 -2.69 4.89
N ILE A 76 6.99 -2.14 3.73
CA ILE A 76 5.94 -2.68 2.85
C ILE A 76 6.59 -3.08 1.53
N PHE A 77 6.51 -4.35 1.20
CA PHE A 77 7.05 -4.94 -0.01
C PHE A 77 5.90 -5.37 -0.92
N ALA A 78 5.90 -4.89 -2.16
CA ALA A 78 5.02 -5.35 -3.20
C ALA A 78 5.81 -6.10 -4.28
N TYR A 79 5.39 -7.31 -4.59
CA TYR A 79 6.02 -8.14 -5.61
C TYR A 79 5.19 -8.11 -6.88
N ALA A 80 5.86 -8.02 -8.02
CA ALA A 80 5.24 -8.08 -9.33
C ALA A 80 6.14 -8.86 -10.29
N THR A 81 5.53 -9.63 -11.17
CA THR A 81 6.24 -10.39 -12.21
C THR A 81 6.41 -9.51 -13.44
N LEU A 82 7.67 -9.36 -13.90
CA LEU A 82 8.01 -8.57 -15.08
C LEU A 82 7.33 -9.13 -16.34
N GLY A 83 6.77 -8.26 -17.18
CA GLY A 83 6.13 -8.65 -18.44
C GLY A 83 4.85 -9.47 -18.27
N SER A 84 4.25 -9.46 -17.08
CA SER A 84 3.03 -10.22 -16.76
C SER A 84 1.78 -9.33 -16.73
N LEU A 85 0.63 -9.95 -16.47
CA LEU A 85 -0.64 -9.24 -16.26
C LEU A 85 -0.64 -8.35 -15.00
N ASP A 86 0.35 -8.47 -14.11
CA ASP A 86 0.50 -7.62 -12.93
C ASP A 86 0.58 -6.14 -13.32
N ALA A 87 1.24 -5.79 -14.44
CA ALA A 87 1.30 -4.41 -14.92
C ALA A 87 -0.10 -3.84 -15.22
N THR A 88 -0.97 -4.65 -15.83
CA THR A 88 -2.36 -4.28 -16.13
C THR A 88 -3.17 -4.12 -14.85
N MET A 89 -2.95 -5.01 -13.87
CA MET A 89 -3.64 -4.95 -12.57
C MET A 89 -3.25 -3.68 -11.80
N TRP A 90 -1.96 -3.36 -11.74
CA TRP A 90 -1.47 -2.11 -11.16
C TRP A 90 -2.01 -0.87 -11.87
N GLN A 91 -2.08 -0.88 -13.20
CA GLN A 91 -2.71 0.20 -13.97
C GLN A 91 -4.20 0.38 -13.65
N ASN A 92 -4.92 -0.72 -13.41
CA ASN A 92 -6.33 -0.66 -13.03
C ASN A 92 -6.50 -0.09 -11.62
N ASN A 93 -5.65 -0.48 -10.67
CA ASN A 93 -5.64 0.09 -9.33
C ASN A 93 -5.26 1.58 -9.35
N GLU A 94 -4.25 1.97 -10.13
CA GLU A 94 -3.87 3.37 -10.33
C GLU A 94 -5.06 4.21 -10.79
N ARG A 95 -5.75 3.78 -11.86
CA ARG A 95 -6.92 4.50 -12.40
C ARG A 95 -8.04 4.62 -11.38
N LYS A 96 -8.35 3.54 -10.65
CA LYS A 96 -9.38 3.55 -9.61
C LYS A 96 -9.02 4.48 -8.45
N ALA A 97 -7.76 4.44 -7.99
CA ALA A 97 -7.29 5.29 -6.90
C ALA A 97 -7.35 6.78 -7.27
N ARG A 98 -6.90 7.14 -8.48
CA ARG A 98 -7.00 8.53 -8.98
C ARG A 98 -8.44 9.01 -9.04
N PHE A 99 -9.36 8.16 -9.52
CA PHE A 99 -10.79 8.49 -9.56
C PHE A 99 -11.38 8.70 -8.15
N ILE A 100 -11.04 7.84 -7.19
CA ILE A 100 -11.50 7.99 -5.80
C ILE A 100 -10.96 9.29 -5.19
N ALA A 101 -9.66 9.58 -5.36
CA ALA A 101 -9.05 10.82 -4.88
C ALA A 101 -9.74 12.07 -5.49
N ALA A 102 -10.05 12.02 -6.79
CA ALA A 102 -10.81 13.07 -7.47
C ALA A 102 -12.17 13.31 -6.82
N ALA A 103 -12.94 12.23 -6.65
CA ALA A 103 -14.27 12.30 -6.09
C ALA A 103 -14.27 12.83 -4.64
N LEU A 104 -13.28 12.42 -3.83
CA LEU A 104 -13.15 12.87 -2.44
C LEU A 104 -12.71 14.33 -2.30
N SER A 105 -11.96 14.85 -3.27
CA SER A 105 -11.48 16.25 -3.25
C SER A 105 -12.58 17.29 -3.50
N GLY A 106 -13.72 16.88 -4.08
CA GLY A 106 -14.84 17.77 -4.40
C GLY A 106 -14.58 18.81 -5.52
N ASP A 107 -13.36 18.88 -6.05
CA ASP A 107 -12.94 19.81 -7.11
C ASP A 107 -12.74 19.04 -8.43
N THR A 108 -13.58 19.31 -9.44
CA THR A 108 -13.57 18.61 -10.75
C THR A 108 -12.55 19.19 -11.73
N SER A 109 -11.72 20.15 -11.30
CA SER A 109 -10.70 20.73 -12.17
C SER A 109 -9.54 19.75 -12.43
N VAL A 110 -9.40 19.33 -13.69
CA VAL A 110 -8.36 18.39 -14.19
C VAL A 110 -6.93 18.82 -13.82
N ARG A 111 -6.71 20.12 -13.56
CA ARG A 111 -5.39 20.69 -13.29
C ARG A 111 -4.87 20.45 -11.87
N ARG A 112 -5.74 20.30 -10.87
CA ARG A 112 -5.35 19.92 -9.49
C ARG A 112 -5.36 18.41 -9.25
N LEU A 113 -5.94 17.64 -10.17
CA LEU A 113 -5.88 16.18 -10.13
C LEU A 113 -4.48 15.60 -10.28
N ALA A 114 -3.55 16.36 -10.87
CA ALA A 114 -2.13 16.04 -10.87
C ALA A 114 -1.50 16.20 -9.47
N ASP A 115 -1.92 17.23 -8.75
CA ASP A 115 -1.47 17.59 -7.39
C ASP A 115 -2.06 16.65 -6.32
N LEU A 116 -3.25 16.09 -6.56
CA LEU A 116 -3.89 15.07 -5.71
C LEU A 116 -3.26 13.66 -5.84
N GLY A 117 -2.20 13.52 -6.65
CA GLY A 117 -1.51 12.26 -6.91
C GLY A 117 -0.64 11.75 -5.76
N GLU A 118 -0.59 12.46 -4.63
CA GLU A 118 0.38 12.25 -3.53
C GLU A 118 0.18 10.96 -2.70
N GLY A 119 -0.81 10.12 -3.04
CA GLY A 119 -1.15 8.90 -2.31
C GLY A 119 -0.82 7.58 -3.04
N GLN A 120 -1.61 6.54 -2.74
CA GLN A 120 -1.48 5.19 -3.30
C GLN A 120 -1.41 5.13 -4.83
N ALA A 121 -1.99 6.10 -5.55
CA ALA A 121 -1.94 6.16 -7.01
C ALA A 121 -0.50 6.23 -7.54
N ASN A 122 0.39 7.02 -6.92
CA ASN A 122 1.78 7.11 -7.36
C ASN A 122 2.55 5.80 -7.10
N GLN A 123 2.28 5.14 -5.97
CA GLN A 123 2.82 3.82 -5.67
C GLN A 123 2.40 2.78 -6.72
N PHE A 124 1.13 2.81 -7.15
CA PHE A 124 0.63 1.91 -8.21
C PHE A 124 1.23 2.23 -9.59
N ALA A 125 1.45 3.51 -9.90
CA ALA A 125 2.14 3.93 -11.11
C ALA A 125 3.58 3.40 -11.15
N MET A 126 4.29 3.47 -10.03
CA MET A 126 5.65 2.91 -9.90
C MET A 126 5.65 1.38 -10.01
N ALA A 127 4.71 0.69 -9.34
CA ALA A 127 4.57 -0.77 -9.43
C ALA A 127 4.25 -1.23 -10.86
N LYS A 128 3.37 -0.50 -11.57
CA LYS A 128 3.09 -0.71 -12.99
C LYS A 128 4.34 -0.54 -13.85
N ALA A 129 5.11 0.53 -13.63
CA ALA A 129 6.33 0.80 -14.39
C ALA A 129 7.36 -0.33 -14.21
N ILE A 130 7.58 -0.78 -12.97
CA ILE A 130 8.44 -1.93 -12.67
C ILE A 130 7.91 -3.18 -13.38
N ALA A 131 6.64 -3.53 -13.18
CA ALA A 131 6.03 -4.74 -13.76
C ALA A 131 6.04 -4.74 -15.30
N SER A 132 5.98 -3.57 -15.94
CA SER A 132 6.02 -3.46 -17.40
C SER A 132 7.38 -3.83 -18.00
N GLY A 133 8.47 -3.72 -17.23
CA GLY A 133 9.83 -3.92 -17.70
C GLY A 133 10.33 -2.89 -18.73
N ASP A 134 9.56 -1.83 -19.02
CA ASP A 134 9.97 -0.76 -19.94
C ASP A 134 10.80 0.30 -19.18
N PRO A 135 12.09 0.49 -19.52
CA PRO A 135 12.95 1.48 -18.88
C PRO A 135 12.41 2.91 -18.94
N ARG A 136 11.65 3.25 -20.00
CA ARG A 136 11.08 4.59 -20.18
C ARG A 136 9.98 4.85 -19.16
N LEU A 137 9.16 3.85 -18.88
CA LEU A 137 8.11 3.93 -17.87
C LEU A 137 8.72 4.02 -16.46
N MET A 138 9.80 3.28 -16.20
CA MET A 138 10.54 3.40 -14.94
C MET A 138 11.13 4.80 -14.74
N GLN A 139 11.79 5.35 -15.77
CA GLN A 139 12.35 6.70 -15.72
C GLN A 139 11.26 7.74 -15.50
N LYS A 140 10.14 7.62 -16.22
CA LYS A 140 9.00 8.53 -16.05
C LYS A 140 8.44 8.48 -14.63
N ALA A 141 8.14 7.29 -14.10
CA ALA A 141 7.59 7.14 -12.76
C ALA A 141 8.57 7.66 -11.68
N GLY A 142 9.87 7.43 -11.85
CA GLY A 142 10.90 7.98 -10.96
C GLY A 142 10.96 9.51 -10.98
N LEU A 143 10.87 10.12 -12.17
CA LEU A 143 10.83 11.58 -12.31
C LEU A 143 9.54 12.18 -11.72
N GLU A 144 8.39 11.55 -11.93
CA GLU A 144 7.11 11.98 -11.34
C GLU A 144 7.15 11.92 -9.81
N ALA A 145 7.76 10.89 -9.22
CA ALA A 145 7.95 10.78 -7.78
C ALA A 145 8.90 11.85 -7.22
N GLU A 146 9.98 12.19 -7.95
CA GLU A 146 10.91 13.23 -7.52
C GLU A 146 10.31 14.64 -7.63
N ILE A 147 9.54 14.92 -8.70
CA ILE A 147 8.79 16.18 -8.82
C ILE A 147 7.85 16.35 -7.62
N ALA A 148 7.05 15.32 -7.29
CA ALA A 148 6.15 15.37 -6.14
C ALA A 148 6.91 15.58 -4.81
N ARG A 149 8.11 14.99 -4.65
CA ARG A 149 8.96 15.24 -3.48
C ARG A 149 9.40 16.70 -3.39
N LEU A 150 9.83 17.28 -4.51
CA LEU A 150 10.31 18.66 -4.58
C LEU A 150 9.17 19.67 -4.37
N GLU A 151 7.99 19.41 -4.93
CA GLU A 151 6.79 20.24 -4.73
C GLU A 151 6.40 20.31 -3.24
N ARG A 152 6.44 19.17 -2.52
CA ARG A 152 6.20 19.15 -1.07
C ARG A 152 7.24 19.96 -0.28
N LEU A 153 8.52 19.81 -0.61
CA LEU A 153 9.59 20.58 0.05
C LEU A 153 9.44 22.08 -0.20
N HIS A 154 9.04 22.45 -1.41
CA HIS A 154 8.78 23.84 -1.77
C HIS A 154 7.56 24.40 -1.03
N ALA A 155 6.45 23.65 -0.95
CA ALA A 155 5.26 24.05 -0.22
C ALA A 155 5.54 24.23 1.28
N ALA A 156 6.26 23.27 1.90
CA ALA A 156 6.66 23.37 3.31
C ALA A 156 7.59 24.58 3.56
N HIS A 157 8.51 24.86 2.63
CA HIS A 157 9.38 26.03 2.74
C HIS A 157 8.62 27.37 2.68
N ILE A 158 7.57 27.44 1.85
CA ILE A 158 6.72 28.64 1.76
C ILE A 158 5.90 28.81 3.04
N ASP A 159 5.37 27.72 3.61
CA ASP A 159 4.59 27.74 4.85
C ASP A 159 5.44 28.18 6.05
N ASP A 160 6.69 27.70 6.15
CA ASP A 160 7.65 28.09 7.22
C ASP A 160 8.07 29.57 7.16
N GLN A 161 7.82 30.29 6.06
CA GLN A 161 8.16 31.71 5.91
C GLN A 161 7.01 32.67 6.27
N HIS A 162 5.83 32.16 6.59
CA HIS A 162 4.64 32.94 6.97
C HIS A 162 4.23 32.71 8.42
#